data_AF-A0A7X3HE58-F1
#
_entry.id   AF-A0A7X3HE58-F1
#
_cell.length_a   1.000
_cell.length_b   1.000
_cell.length_c   1.000
_cell.angle_alpha   90.00
_cell.angle_beta   90.00
_cell.angle_gamma   90.00
#
_symmetry.space_group_name_H-M   'P 1'
#
loop_
_entity.id
_entity.type
_entity.pdbx_description
1 polymer ?
#
loop_
_entity_poly.entity_id
_entity_poly.type
_entity_poly.pdbx_seq_one_letter_code
_entity_poly.pdbx_strand_id
1 'polypeptide(L)'
;NMARNNLNVVKTSARQDEISLDEEVIMTVNDFNIQQNMITSAEEALDLSILAYNETRQRFIIGKADINSLTLSLNRQQEAQQNYISALQNYWLNYYKIRKLTLHDFATGISLTDKFDYAGGQLVR
;
A
#
# COMPACT_ATOMS: atom_id res chain seq x y z
N ASN A 1 2.33 37.85 30.66
CA ASN A 1 1.10 37.09 30.34
C ASN A 1 1.11 36.51 28.92
N MET A 2 1.40 37.29 27.87
CA MET A 2 1.47 36.78 26.48
C MET A 2 2.48 35.64 26.27
N ALA A 3 3.71 35.74 26.78
CA ALA A 3 4.71 34.68 26.63
C ALA A 3 4.30 33.32 27.25
N ARG A 4 3.57 33.35 28.38
CA ARG A 4 3.02 32.14 29.02
C ARG A 4 1.84 31.57 28.23
N ASN A 5 0.98 32.43 27.67
CA ASN A 5 -0.12 32.00 26.81
C ASN A 5 0.42 31.37 25.51
N ASN A 6 1.38 32.01 24.85
CA ASN A 6 2.07 31.47 23.68
C ASN A 6 2.73 30.11 23.98
N LEU A 7 3.42 29.98 25.12
CA LEU A 7 4.00 28.70 25.53
C LEU A 7 2.93 27.62 25.71
N ASN A 8 1.79 27.94 26.32
CA ASN A 8 0.70 26.98 26.50
C ASN A 8 0.08 26.56 25.15
N VAL A 9 -0.14 27.51 24.24
CA VAL A 9 -0.64 27.21 22.89
C VAL A 9 0.32 26.29 22.14
N VAL A 10 1.63 26.59 22.17
CA VAL A 10 2.66 25.75 21.53
C VAL A 10 2.70 24.35 22.14
N LYS A 11 2.64 24.22 23.47
CA LYS A 11 2.60 22.91 24.14
C LYS A 11 1.37 22.09 23.77
N THR A 12 0.20 22.73 23.72
CA THR A 12 -1.03 22.07 23.30
C THR A 12 -0.95 21.62 21.83
N SER A 13 -0.42 22.47 20.94
CA SER A 13 -0.21 22.11 19.54
C SER A 13 0.72 20.92 19.38
N ALA A 14 1.88 20.93 20.05
CA ALA A 14 2.83 19.82 19.98
C ALA A 14 2.24 18.49 20.47
N ARG A 15 1.43 18.54 21.55
CA ARG A 15 0.71 17.36 22.05
C ARG A 15 -0.35 16.88 21.05
N GLN A 16 -1.03 17.80 20.36
CA GLN A 16 -2.00 17.44 19.33
C GLN A 16 -1.32 16.78 18.13
N ASP A 17 -0.16 17.30 17.71
CA ASP A 17 0.63 16.73 16.62
C ASP A 17 1.11 15.32 16.96
N GLU A 18 1.53 15.07 18.22
CA GLU A 18 1.93 13.74 18.71
C GLU A 18 0.75 12.75 18.66
N ILE A 19 -0.43 13.13 19.16
CA ILE A 19 -1.64 12.28 19.11
C ILE A 19 -2.02 11.96 17.67
N SER A 20 -2.01 12.96 16.79
CA SER A 20 -2.36 12.76 15.38
C SER A 20 -1.35 11.87 14.65
N LEU A 21 -0.06 11.95 15.00
CA LEU A 21 0.96 11.05 14.47
C LEU A 21 0.72 9.60 14.92
N ASP A 22 0.46 9.37 16.20
CA ASP A 22 0.17 8.04 16.73
C ASP A 22 -1.06 7.40 16.06
N GLU A 23 -2.14 8.18 15.89
CA GLU A 23 -3.33 7.75 15.17
C GLU A 23 -3.00 7.40 13.71
N GLU A 24 -2.21 8.23 13.02
CA GLU A 24 -1.83 7.98 11.63
C GLU A 24 -0.98 6.72 11.48
N VAL A 25 -0.04 6.46 12.41
CA VAL A 25 0.76 5.24 12.45
C VAL A 25 -0.14 4.02 12.63
N ILE A 26 -1.04 4.04 13.62
CA ILE A 26 -1.96 2.91 13.91
C ILE A 26 -2.84 2.61 12.70
N MET A 27 -3.45 3.63 12.09
CA MET A 27 -4.27 3.46 10.89
C MET A 27 -3.46 2.88 9.73
N THR A 28 -2.27 3.43 9.47
CA THR A 28 -1.45 2.97 8.35
C THR A 28 -0.97 1.53 8.53
N VAL A 29 -0.63 1.11 9.76
CA VAL A 29 -0.25 -0.28 10.05
C VAL A 29 -1.43 -1.23 9.84
N ASN A 30 -2.63 -0.85 10.28
CA ASN A 30 -3.84 -1.64 10.03
C ASN A 30 -4.13 -1.77 8.53
N ASP A 31 -4.07 -0.68 7.79
CA ASP A 31 -4.28 -0.68 6.34
C ASP A 31 -3.24 -1.54 5.61
N PHE A 32 -1.98 -1.48 6.04
CA PHE A 32 -0.90 -2.31 5.48
C PHE A 32 -1.16 -3.81 5.68
N ASN A 33 -1.62 -4.21 6.86
CA ASN A 33 -1.98 -5.61 7.14
C ASN A 33 -3.16 -6.07 6.26
N ILE A 34 -4.17 -5.22 6.07
CA ILE A 34 -5.30 -5.51 5.17
C ILE A 34 -4.82 -5.64 3.72
N GLN A 35 -3.93 -4.77 3.27
CA GLN A 35 -3.44 -4.77 1.89
C GLN A 35 -2.63 -6.02 1.54
N GLN A 36 -1.91 -6.63 2.49
CA GLN A 36 -1.26 -7.93 2.24
C GLN A 36 -2.26 -9.02 1.87
N ASN A 37 -3.39 -9.07 2.58
CA ASN A 37 -4.47 -10.01 2.25
C ASN A 37 -5.11 -9.67 0.89
N MET A 38 -5.31 -8.37 0.61
CA MET A 38 -5.88 -7.92 -0.67
C MET A 38 -5.01 -8.28 -1.88
N ILE A 39 -3.67 -8.22 -1.76
CA ILE A 39 -2.77 -8.68 -2.83
C ILE A 39 -3.00 -10.15 -3.11
N THR A 40 -3.00 -10.98 -2.05
CA THR A 40 -3.16 -12.44 -2.18
C THR A 40 -4.49 -12.77 -2.87
N SER A 41 -5.59 -12.17 -2.41
CA SER A 41 -6.91 -12.39 -3.04
C SER A 41 -6.99 -11.86 -4.47
N ALA A 42 -6.33 -10.75 -4.79
CA ALA A 42 -6.32 -10.21 -6.14
C ALA A 42 -5.46 -11.06 -7.10
N GLU A 43 -4.39 -11.67 -6.61
CA GLU A 43 -3.57 -12.64 -7.34
C GLU A 43 -4.37 -13.90 -7.69
N GLU A 44 -5.03 -14.50 -6.70
CA GLU A 44 -5.89 -15.67 -6.90
C GLU A 44 -7.03 -15.38 -7.90
N ALA A 45 -7.65 -14.20 -7.80
CA ALA A 45 -8.68 -13.77 -8.74
C ALA A 45 -8.14 -13.59 -10.17
N LEU A 46 -6.93 -13.06 -10.31
CA LEU A 46 -6.25 -12.93 -11.59
C LEU A 46 -5.99 -14.31 -12.21
N ASP A 47 -5.43 -15.25 -11.45
CA ASP A 47 -5.17 -16.61 -11.92
C ASP A 47 -6.45 -17.32 -12.38
N LEU A 48 -7.51 -17.22 -11.58
CA LEU A 48 -8.82 -17.78 -11.94
C LEU A 48 -9.37 -17.15 -13.22
N SER A 49 -9.24 -15.83 -13.37
CA SER A 49 -9.72 -15.12 -14.57
C SER A 49 -8.94 -15.52 -15.84
N ILE A 50 -7.63 -15.76 -15.72
CA ILE A 50 -6.78 -16.23 -16.80
C ILE A 50 -7.21 -17.64 -17.23
N LEU A 51 -7.44 -18.53 -16.27
CA LEU A 51 -7.94 -19.88 -16.53
C LEU A 51 -9.30 -19.84 -17.24
N ALA A 52 -10.26 -19.07 -16.70
CA ALA A 52 -11.61 -18.95 -17.25
C ALA A 52 -11.61 -18.36 -18.68
N TYR A 53 -10.77 -17.36 -18.96
CA TYR A 53 -10.60 -16.83 -20.30
C TYR A 53 -10.03 -17.89 -21.25
N ASN A 54 -9.00 -18.62 -20.84
CA ASN A 54 -8.39 -19.68 -21.65
C ASN A 54 -9.38 -20.79 -22.01
N GLU A 55 -10.18 -21.26 -21.05
CA GLU A 55 -11.24 -22.25 -21.30
C GLU A 55 -12.32 -21.71 -22.25
N THR A 56 -12.73 -20.46 -22.06
CA THR A 56 -13.75 -19.83 -22.90
C THR A 56 -13.24 -19.64 -24.33
N ARG A 57 -11.97 -19.27 -24.49
CA ARG A 57 -11.29 -19.17 -25.79
C ARG A 57 -11.24 -20.54 -26.50
N GLN A 58 -10.88 -21.60 -25.79
CA GLN A 58 -10.89 -22.95 -26.35
C GLN A 58 -12.28 -23.37 -26.81
N ARG A 59 -13.32 -23.12 -26.01
CA ARG A 59 -14.72 -23.40 -26.38
C ARG A 59 -15.19 -22.58 -27.58
N PHE A 60 -14.80 -21.30 -27.66
CA PHE A 60 -15.13 -20.43 -28.79
C PHE A 60 -14.55 -20.97 -30.11
N ILE A 61 -13.28 -21.42 -30.11
CA ILE A 61 -12.61 -21.97 -31.30
C ILE A 61 -13.35 -23.19 -31.87
N ILE A 62 -13.92 -24.04 -31.00
CA ILE A 62 -14.69 -25.22 -31.41
C ILE A 62 -16.20 -24.95 -31.57
N GLY A 63 -16.62 -23.68 -31.55
CA GLY A 63 -18.02 -23.28 -31.71
C GLY A 63 -18.94 -23.59 -30.52
N LYS A 64 -18.38 -23.91 -29.34
CA LYS A 64 -19.13 -24.21 -28.11
C LYS A 64 -19.34 -23.00 -27.19
N ALA A 65 -18.77 -21.84 -27.53
CA ALA A 65 -19.03 -20.56 -26.85
C ALA A 65 -19.23 -19.47 -27.90
N ASP A 66 -20.05 -18.47 -27.57
CA ASP A 66 -20.30 -17.32 -28.43
C ASP A 66 -19.31 -16.17 -28.19
N ILE A 67 -19.34 -15.18 -29.08
CA ILE A 67 -18.45 -14.01 -29.01
C ILE A 67 -18.70 -13.17 -27.75
N ASN A 68 -19.93 -13.14 -27.23
CA ASN A 68 -20.28 -12.39 -26.03
C ASN A 68 -19.61 -13.00 -24.80
N SER A 69 -19.64 -14.32 -24.68
CA SER A 69 -18.99 -15.08 -23.60
C SER A 69 -17.48 -14.90 -23.64
N LEU A 70 -16.88 -14.95 -24.84
CA LEU A 70 -15.45 -14.70 -25.01
C LEU A 70 -15.08 -13.27 -24.58
N THR A 71 -15.83 -12.28 -25.05
CA THR A 71 -15.60 -10.86 -24.72
C THR A 71 -15.77 -10.60 -23.22
N LEU A 72 -16.80 -11.17 -22.59
CA LEU A 72 -17.02 -11.05 -21.16
C LEU A 72 -15.86 -11.66 -20.35
N SER A 73 -15.38 -12.85 -20.73
CA SER A 73 -14.26 -13.49 -20.05
C SER A 73 -12.96 -12.71 -20.19
N LEU A 74 -12.72 -12.10 -21.36
CA LEU A 74 -11.58 -11.22 -21.60
C LEU A 74 -11.65 -9.95 -20.74
N ASN A 75 -12.81 -9.30 -20.69
CA ASN A 75 -13.00 -8.10 -19.87
C ASN A 75 -12.77 -8.39 -18.39
N ARG A 76 -13.27 -9.52 -17.88
CA ARG A 76 -13.04 -9.95 -16.49
C ARG A 76 -11.56 -10.22 -16.20
N GLN A 77 -10.84 -10.82 -17.15
CA GLN A 77 -9.39 -11.01 -17.03
C GLN A 77 -8.65 -9.67 -16.93
N GLN A 78 -9.00 -8.71 -17.78
CA GLN A 78 -8.40 -7.37 -17.77
C GLN A 78 -8.72 -6.61 -16.48
N GLU A 79 -9.95 -6.71 -15.99
CA GLU A 79 -10.36 -6.11 -14.72
C GLU A 79 -9.60 -6.72 -13.54
N ALA A 80 -9.49 -8.05 -13.46
CA ALA A 80 -8.71 -8.73 -12.43
C ALA A 80 -7.23 -8.31 -12.46
N GLN A 81 -6.66 -8.12 -13.66
CA GLN A 81 -5.29 -7.64 -13.81
C GLN A 81 -5.13 -6.21 -13.30
N GLN A 82 -6.05 -5.31 -13.61
CA GLN A 82 -6.05 -3.94 -13.09
C GLN A 82 -6.17 -3.92 -11.55
N ASN A 83 -7.04 -4.77 -11.00
CA ASN A 83 -7.24 -4.89 -9.56
C ASN A 83 -5.97 -5.39 -8.85
N TYR A 84 -5.28 -6.39 -9.41
CA TYR A 84 -4.02 -6.89 -8.88
C TYR A 84 -2.92 -5.81 -8.89
N ILE A 85 -2.77 -5.08 -9.99
CA ILE A 85 -1.81 -3.96 -10.08
C ILE A 85 -2.13 -2.89 -9.04
N SER A 86 -3.41 -2.56 -8.87
CA SER A 86 -3.86 -1.56 -7.89
C SER A 86 -3.60 -2.02 -6.44
N ALA A 87 -3.81 -3.30 -6.14
CA ALA A 87 -3.50 -3.88 -4.82
C ALA A 87 -2.00 -3.78 -4.50
N LEU A 88 -1.14 -4.12 -5.47
CA LEU A 88 0.32 -3.98 -5.33
C LEU A 88 0.73 -2.52 -5.13
N GLN A 89 0.18 -1.59 -5.91
CA GLN A 89 0.48 -0.17 -5.78
C GLN A 89 0.14 0.34 -4.37
N ASN A 90 -1.05 0.00 -3.87
CA ASN A 90 -1.50 0.42 -2.54
C ASN A 90 -0.59 -0.14 -1.44
N TYR A 91 -0.22 -1.41 -1.53
CA TYR A 91 0.74 -2.04 -0.61
C TYR A 91 2.05 -1.25 -0.52
N TRP A 92 2.64 -0.91 -1.67
CA TRP A 92 3.90 -0.15 -1.69
C TRP A 92 3.72 1.25 -1.13
N LEU A 93 2.62 1.95 -1.46
CA LEU A 93 2.34 3.27 -0.88
C LEU A 93 2.28 3.21 0.64
N ASN A 94 1.59 2.21 1.22
CA ASN A 94 1.53 2.04 2.66
C ASN A 94 2.87 1.64 3.28
N TYR A 95 3.62 0.74 2.64
CA TYR A 95 4.95 0.36 3.10
C TYR A 95 5.86 1.59 3.27
N TYR A 96 5.92 2.45 2.26
CA TYR A 96 6.73 3.67 2.32
C TYR A 96 6.14 4.74 3.26
N LYS A 97 4.82 4.76 3.44
CA LYS A 97 4.17 5.64 4.42
C LYS A 97 4.58 5.26 5.85
N ILE A 98 4.54 3.98 6.22
CA ILE A 98 4.97 3.50 7.55
C ILE A 98 6.44 3.86 7.77
N ARG A 99 7.31 3.63 6.77
CA ARG A 99 8.74 4.01 6.87
C ARG A 99 8.93 5.50 7.15
N LYS A 100 8.15 6.35 6.51
CA LYS A 100 8.20 7.80 6.73
C LYS A 100 7.71 8.19 8.13
N LEU A 101 6.58 7.64 8.58
CA LEU A 101 6.01 7.97 9.89
C LEU A 101 6.89 7.50 11.04
N THR A 102 7.46 6.31 10.91
CA THR A 102 8.33 5.71 11.94
C THR A 102 9.79 6.12 11.83
N LEU A 103 10.14 6.82 10.73
CA LEU A 103 11.53 7.10 10.34
C LEU A 103 12.40 5.84 10.39
N HIS A 104 11.85 4.68 10.06
CA HIS A 104 12.53 3.40 10.16
C HIS A 104 12.53 2.67 8.82
N ASP A 105 13.64 2.01 8.50
CA ASP A 105 13.78 1.19 7.31
C ASP A 105 13.67 -0.30 7.64
N PHE A 106 12.45 -0.84 7.55
CA PHE A 106 12.15 -2.23 7.90
C PHE A 106 12.93 -3.27 7.06
N ALA A 107 13.40 -2.93 5.86
CA ALA A 107 14.19 -3.85 5.04
C ALA A 107 15.63 -3.99 5.53
N THR A 108 16.20 -2.93 6.10
CA THR A 108 17.59 -2.92 6.60
C THR A 108 17.69 -2.96 8.13
N GLY A 109 16.57 -2.73 8.84
CA GLY A 109 16.51 -2.63 10.30
C GLY A 109 17.15 -1.37 10.87
N ILE A 110 17.45 -0.36 10.04
CA ILE A 110 18.19 0.85 10.42
C ILE A 110 17.22 2.04 10.50
N SER A 111 17.47 2.97 11.44
CA SER A 111 16.74 4.23 11.46
C SER A 111 17.07 5.09 10.24
N LEU A 112 16.06 5.72 9.63
CA LEU A 112 16.25 6.70 8.56
C LEU A 112 16.83 8.01 9.08
N THR A 113 16.71 8.30 10.38
CA THR A 113 17.38 9.45 11.00
C THR A 113 18.90 9.33 10.96
N ASP A 114 19.42 8.12 11.20
CA ASP A 114 20.87 7.85 11.24
C ASP A 114 21.51 8.07 9.85
N LYS A 115 20.71 7.90 8.78
CA LYS A 115 21.11 8.21 7.39
C LYS A 115 21.03 9.70 7.07
N PHE A 116 20.23 10.49 7.79
CA PHE A 116 20.11 11.94 7.59
C PHE A 116 21.30 12.69 8.20
N ASP A 117 21.81 12.24 9.35
CA ASP A 117 23.02 12.82 9.98
C ASP A 117 24.29 12.61 9.13
N TYR A 118 24.26 11.70 8.16
CA TYR A 118 25.35 11.45 7.22
C TYR A 118 25.63 12.62 6.26
N ALA A 119 24.65 13.52 6.03
CA ALA A 119 24.83 14.68 5.14
C ALA A 119 25.53 15.89 5.81
N GLY A 120 25.86 15.79 7.11
CA GLY A 120 26.48 16.85 7.91
C GLY A 120 27.95 16.63 8.30
N GLY A 121 28.56 15.52 7.88
CA GLY A 121 30.02 15.36 7.95
C GLY A 121 30.61 15.03 9.33
N GLN A 122 30.14 13.99 10.03
CA GLN A 122 31.03 13.11 10.81
C GLN A 122 30.29 11.86 11.27
N LEU A 123 30.89 10.69 11.01
CA LEU A 123 30.48 9.41 11.59
C LEU A 123 30.93 9.34 13.05
N VAL A 124 30.00 9.10 13.97
CA VAL A 124 30.33 8.57 15.30
C VAL A 124 30.17 7.05 15.24
N ARG A 125 31.17 6.35 15.79
CA ARG A 125 31.36 4.90 15.75
C ARG A 125 30.20 4.10 16.31
#